data_AF-A0A6V7HM55-F1
#
_entry.id   AF-A0A6V7HM55-F1
#
_cell.length_a   1.000
_cell.length_b   1.000
_cell.length_c   1.000
_cell.angle_alpha   90.00
_cell.angle_beta   90.00
_cell.angle_gamma   90.00
#
_symmetry.space_group_name_H-M   'P 1'
#
loop_
_entity.id
_entity.type
_entity.pdbx_description
1 polymer ?
#
loop_
_entity_poly.entity_id
_entity_poly.type
_entity_poly.pdbx_seq_one_letter_code
_entity_poly.pdbx_strand_id
1 'polypeptide(L)'
;SSENGEAEQRQTRRATKRAAQVQDKSLHDLLNDVMHHRDSWPFLSPVRTDEVPDYYEFIKKPMDFGTIKTRLEAGTYENDSKQFFADCLLIFDNCHTYNKDHSTVY
;
A
#
# COMPACT_ATOMS: atom_id res chain seq x y z
N SER A 1 11.36 8.34 -43.98
CA SER A 1 10.16 8.12 -43.15
C SER A 1 10.39 7.24 -41.93
N SER A 2 11.33 6.30 -41.97
CA SER A 2 11.57 5.31 -40.89
C SER A 2 12.28 5.86 -39.64
N GLU A 3 13.20 6.81 -39.79
CA GLU A 3 13.97 7.38 -38.67
C GLU A 3 13.13 8.24 -37.71
N ASN A 4 12.10 8.92 -38.21
CA ASN A 4 11.18 9.70 -37.37
C ASN A 4 10.36 8.78 -36.43
N GLY A 5 9.94 7.60 -36.89
CA GLY A 5 9.16 6.66 -36.08
C GLY A 5 9.95 6.05 -34.91
N GLU A 6 11.25 5.81 -35.10
CA GLU A 6 12.12 5.29 -34.02
C GLU A 6 12.43 6.34 -32.96
N ALA A 7 12.66 7.60 -33.37
CA ALA A 7 12.93 8.69 -32.44
C ALA A 7 11.73 8.95 -31.51
N GLU A 8 10.51 8.95 -32.07
CA GLU A 8 9.26 9.13 -31.35
C GLU A 8 8.97 7.96 -30.38
N GLN A 9 9.21 6.71 -30.81
CA GLN A 9 9.13 5.54 -29.91
C GLN A 9 10.16 5.57 -28.77
N ARG A 10 11.38 6.07 -29.02
CA ARG A 10 12.40 6.20 -27.95
C ARG A 10 12.03 7.30 -26.95
N GLN A 11 11.46 8.42 -27.42
CA GLN A 11 11.01 9.51 -26.54
C GLN A 11 9.83 9.10 -25.66
N THR A 12 8.83 8.42 -26.23
CA THR A 12 7.67 7.90 -25.47
C THR A 12 8.08 6.91 -24.39
N ARG A 13 8.94 5.91 -24.71
CA ARG A 13 9.50 4.97 -23.71
C ARG A 13 10.24 5.66 -22.57
N ARG A 14 11.02 6.71 -22.87
CA ARG A 14 11.71 7.52 -21.85
C ARG A 14 10.73 8.27 -20.96
N ALA A 15 9.67 8.85 -21.54
CA ALA A 15 8.65 9.55 -20.78
C ALA A 15 7.88 8.61 -19.84
N THR A 16 7.47 7.43 -20.32
CA THR A 16 6.80 6.41 -19.51
C THR A 16 7.69 5.94 -18.35
N LYS A 17 8.98 5.65 -18.62
CA LYS A 17 9.93 5.28 -17.56
C LYS A 17 10.07 6.36 -16.49
N ARG A 18 10.13 7.63 -16.90
CA ARG A 18 10.22 8.75 -15.97
C ARG A 18 8.94 8.90 -15.14
N ALA A 19 7.77 8.74 -15.75
CA ALA A 19 6.49 8.78 -15.05
C ALA A 19 6.39 7.68 -14.00
N ALA A 20 6.77 6.45 -14.35
CA ALA A 20 6.82 5.33 -13.41
C ALA A 20 7.77 5.59 -12.24
N GLN A 21 8.97 6.14 -12.48
CA GLN A 21 9.90 6.52 -11.40
C GLN A 21 9.34 7.61 -10.48
N VAL A 22 8.64 8.61 -11.04
CA VAL A 22 8.01 9.66 -10.23
C VAL A 22 6.90 9.07 -9.36
N GLN A 23 6.07 8.21 -9.95
CA GLN A 23 4.99 7.52 -9.24
C GLN A 23 5.53 6.64 -8.11
N ASP A 24 6.54 5.82 -8.39
CA ASP A 24 7.21 4.96 -7.40
C ASP A 24 7.75 5.77 -6.20
N LYS A 25 8.48 6.86 -6.48
CA LYS A 25 8.96 7.77 -5.44
C LYS A 25 7.81 8.35 -4.61
N SER A 26 6.72 8.79 -5.26
CA SER A 26 5.57 9.36 -4.55
C SER A 26 4.86 8.34 -3.65
N LEU A 27 4.80 7.07 -4.03
CA LEU A 27 4.25 6.01 -3.17
C LEU A 27 5.13 5.76 -1.94
N HIS A 28 6.46 5.74 -2.13
CA HIS A 28 7.42 5.62 -1.03
C HIS A 28 7.34 6.79 -0.05
N ASP A 29 7.28 8.04 -0.55
CA ASP A 29 7.14 9.23 0.28
C ASP A 29 5.84 9.19 1.10
N LEU A 30 4.71 8.88 0.45
CA LEU A 30 3.41 8.78 1.12
C LEU A 30 3.40 7.68 2.19
N LEU A 31 3.93 6.50 1.88
CA LEU A 31 4.00 5.41 2.85
C LEU A 31 4.86 5.80 4.06
N ASN A 32 6.01 6.45 3.82
CA ASN A 32 6.85 6.95 4.90
C ASN A 32 6.12 7.97 5.75
N ASP A 33 5.40 8.93 5.18
CA ASP A 33 4.66 9.95 5.94
C ASP A 33 3.62 9.29 6.86
N VAL A 34 2.88 8.30 6.35
CA VAL A 34 1.86 7.60 7.14
C VAL A 34 2.48 6.74 8.24
N MET A 35 3.58 6.04 7.96
CA MET A 35 4.29 5.21 8.95
C MET A 35 4.98 6.03 10.05
N HIS A 36 5.28 7.31 9.83
CA HIS A 36 5.84 8.21 10.84
C HIS A 36 4.78 9.03 11.57
N HIS A 37 3.50 8.90 11.20
CA HIS A 37 2.42 9.54 11.94
C HIS A 37 2.38 8.99 13.37
N ARG A 38 2.20 9.87 14.37
CA ARG A 38 2.24 9.51 15.81
C ARG A 38 1.25 8.41 16.20
N ASP A 39 0.13 8.33 15.48
CA ASP A 39 -0.96 7.39 15.74
C ASP A 39 -0.90 6.13 14.84
N SER A 40 0.21 5.95 14.11
CA SER A 40 0.38 4.82 13.18
C SER A 40 0.75 3.49 13.86
N TRP A 41 1.17 3.53 15.12
CA TRP A 41 1.75 2.39 15.84
C TRP A 41 0.94 1.08 15.78
N PRO A 42 -0.42 1.05 15.78
CA PRO A 42 -1.18 -0.20 15.68
C PRO A 42 -1.11 -0.85 14.29
N PHE A 43 -0.69 -0.09 13.28
CA PHE A 43 -0.76 -0.47 11.86
C PHE A 43 0.63 -0.73 11.26
N LEU A 44 1.70 -0.63 12.04
CA LEU A 44 3.08 -0.77 11.54
C LEU A 44 3.49 -2.23 11.29
N SER A 45 2.76 -3.19 11.83
CA SER A 45 3.07 -4.62 11.74
C SER A 45 1.78 -5.45 11.78
N PRO A 46 1.81 -6.71 11.31
CA PRO A 46 0.65 -7.59 11.39
C PRO A 46 0.14 -7.71 12.82
N VAL A 47 -1.18 -7.74 12.99
CA VAL A 47 -1.80 -7.97 14.31
C VAL A 47 -1.41 -9.35 14.81
N ARG A 48 -0.93 -9.41 16.05
CA ARG A 48 -0.48 -10.66 16.66
C ARG A 48 -1.59 -11.30 17.48
N THR A 49 -1.78 -12.61 17.33
CA THR A 49 -2.83 -13.35 18.04
C THR A 49 -2.57 -13.54 19.53
N ASP A 50 -1.34 -13.33 20.01
CA ASP A 50 -1.05 -13.30 21.44
C ASP A 50 -1.61 -12.05 22.13
N GLU A 51 -1.73 -10.95 21.39
CA GLU A 51 -2.33 -9.69 21.86
C GLU A 51 -3.82 -9.61 21.54
N VAL A 52 -4.23 -10.13 20.38
CA VAL A 52 -5.61 -10.07 19.87
C VAL A 52 -6.05 -11.47 19.37
N PRO A 53 -6.48 -12.38 20.28
CA PRO A 53 -6.65 -13.80 19.98
C PRO A 53 -7.66 -14.14 18.88
N ASP A 54 -8.74 -13.37 18.78
CA ASP A 54 -9.87 -13.60 17.87
C ASP A 54 -9.75 -12.80 16.56
N TYR A 55 -8.69 -12.00 16.36
CA TYR A 55 -8.57 -11.07 15.23
C TYR A 55 -8.84 -11.72 13.87
N TYR A 56 -8.22 -12.87 13.61
CA TYR A 56 -8.33 -13.57 12.32
C TYR A 56 -9.64 -14.37 12.17
N GLU A 57 -10.43 -14.49 13.23
CA GLU A 57 -11.79 -15.02 13.14
C GLU A 57 -12.72 -14.00 12.46
N PHE A 58 -12.51 -12.71 12.71
CA PHE A 58 -13.30 -11.63 12.09
C PHE A 58 -12.65 -11.08 10.82
N ILE A 59 -11.33 -10.88 10.83
CA ILE A 59 -10.61 -10.25 9.73
C ILE A 59 -10.04 -11.28 8.75
N LYS A 60 -10.61 -11.32 7.55
CA LYS A 60 -10.28 -12.32 6.52
C LYS A 60 -9.13 -11.93 5.60
N LYS A 61 -8.83 -10.64 5.50
CA LYS A 61 -7.75 -10.11 4.67
C LYS A 61 -6.91 -9.14 5.52
N PRO A 62 -6.07 -9.65 6.43
CA PRO A 62 -5.21 -8.81 7.25
C PRO A 62 -4.29 -7.95 6.38
N MET A 63 -4.03 -6.72 6.81
CA MET A 63 -3.11 -5.80 6.15
C MET A 63 -2.52 -4.84 7.18
N ASP A 64 -1.30 -4.40 6.93
CA ASP A 64 -0.53 -3.46 7.75
C ASP A 64 0.49 -2.71 6.87
N PHE A 65 1.00 -1.57 7.34
CA PHE A 65 1.95 -0.75 6.58
C PHE A 65 3.31 -1.45 6.38
N GLY A 66 3.71 -2.35 7.27
CA GLY A 66 4.91 -3.17 7.09
C GLY A 66 4.78 -4.10 5.88
N THR A 67 3.64 -4.79 5.77
CA THR A 67 3.33 -5.63 4.60
C THR A 67 3.27 -4.81 3.31
N ILE A 68 2.60 -3.64 3.32
CA ILE A 68 2.56 -2.74 2.15
C ILE A 68 3.97 -2.29 1.76
N LYS A 69 4.82 -1.96 2.74
CA LYS A 69 6.22 -1.58 2.50
C LYS A 69 6.98 -2.68 1.78
N THR A 70 6.91 -3.92 2.30
CA THR A 70 7.56 -5.07 1.66
C THR A 70 7.05 -5.29 0.24
N ARG A 71 5.74 -5.15 -0.01
CA ARG A 71 5.16 -5.29 -1.36
C ARG A 71 5.61 -4.18 -2.32
N LEU A 72 5.70 -2.95 -1.83
CA LEU A 72 6.17 -1.80 -2.59
C LEU A 72 7.63 -1.98 -3.00
N GLU A 73 8.50 -2.35 -2.06
CA GLU A 73 9.92 -2.64 -2.32
C GLU A 73 10.13 -3.83 -3.26
N ALA A 74 9.19 -4.79 -3.28
CA ALA A 74 9.19 -5.91 -4.22
C ALA A 74 8.63 -5.56 -5.62
N GLY A 75 8.23 -4.32 -5.87
CA GLY A 75 7.68 -3.87 -7.15
C GLY A 75 6.24 -4.32 -7.42
N THR A 76 5.52 -4.81 -6.40
CA THR A 76 4.16 -5.35 -6.54
C THR A 76 3.18 -4.33 -7.13
N TYR A 77 3.43 -3.03 -6.90
CA TYR A 77 2.56 -1.93 -7.31
C TYR A 77 3.05 -1.15 -8.53
N GLU A 78 4.16 -1.55 -9.18
CA GLU A 78 4.82 -0.78 -10.27
C GLU A 78 3.87 -0.38 -11.41
N ASN A 79 2.90 -1.24 -11.73
CA ASN A 79 1.95 -1.02 -12.83
C ASN A 79 0.51 -0.79 -12.38
N ASP A 80 0.25 -0.85 -11.06
CA ASP A 80 -1.09 -0.68 -10.50
C ASP A 80 -1.03 -0.02 -9.13
N SER A 81 -0.87 1.30 -9.12
CA SER A 81 -0.93 2.07 -7.88
C SER A 81 -2.30 2.02 -7.21
N LYS A 82 -3.38 1.62 -7.90
CA LYS A 82 -4.69 1.49 -7.27
C LYS A 82 -4.69 0.37 -6.25
N GLN A 83 -3.90 -0.69 -6.49
CA GLN A 83 -3.74 -1.78 -5.54
C GLN A 83 -3.02 -1.31 -4.26
N PHE A 84 -2.04 -0.39 -4.36
CA PHE A 84 -1.43 0.23 -3.18
C PHE A 84 -2.47 0.96 -2.33
N PHE A 85 -3.30 1.81 -2.95
CA PHE A 85 -4.36 2.53 -2.23
C PHE A 85 -5.42 1.59 -1.65
N ALA A 86 -5.76 0.52 -2.37
CA ALA A 86 -6.70 -0.49 -1.87
C ALA A 86 -6.16 -1.20 -0.62
N ASP A 87 -4.87 -1.57 -0.60
CA ASP A 87 -4.25 -2.17 0.58
C ASP A 87 -4.20 -1.16 1.75
N CYS A 88 -3.91 0.12 1.49
CA CYS A 88 -3.95 1.17 2.52
C CYS A 88 -5.35 1.35 3.11
N LEU A 89 -6.40 1.38 2.29
CA LEU A 89 -7.79 1.48 2.75
C LEU A 89 -8.21 0.23 3.55
N LEU A 90 -7.76 -0.95 3.13
CA LEU A 90 -8.05 -2.20 3.82
C LEU A 90 -7.55 -2.23 5.27
N ILE A 91 -6.44 -1.56 5.58
CA ILE A 91 -5.96 -1.40 6.97
C ILE A 91 -7.05 -0.72 7.83
N PHE A 92 -7.61 0.38 7.33
CA PHE A 92 -8.63 1.13 8.06
C PHE A 92 -9.98 0.42 8.09
N ASP A 93 -10.37 -0.26 7.01
CA ASP A 93 -11.58 -1.08 6.98
C ASP A 93 -11.49 -2.23 7.98
N ASN A 94 -10.36 -2.96 8.04
CA ASN A 94 -10.14 -4.01 9.02
C ASN A 94 -10.17 -3.47 10.46
N CYS A 95 -9.50 -2.34 10.70
CA CYS A 95 -9.53 -1.64 11.98
C CYS A 95 -10.98 -1.30 12.37
N HIS A 96 -11.76 -0.76 11.44
CA HIS A 96 -13.13 -0.40 11.68
C HIS A 96 -14.03 -1.60 11.96
N THR A 97 -13.92 -2.67 11.16
CA THR A 97 -14.68 -3.91 11.34
C THR A 97 -14.38 -4.52 12.71
N TYR A 98 -13.11 -4.72 13.04
CA TYR A 98 -12.73 -5.33 14.31
C TYR A 98 -13.16 -4.47 15.51
N ASN A 99 -12.91 -3.17 15.47
CA ASN A 99 -13.19 -2.29 16.61
C ASN A 99 -14.69 -1.96 16.77
N LYS A 100 -15.50 -1.95 15.70
CA LYS A 100 -16.95 -1.73 15.84
C LYS A 100 -17.62 -2.88 16.58
N ASP A 101 -17.32 -4.10 16.18
CA ASP A 101 -17.91 -5.30 16.76
C ASP A 101 -17.47 -5.46 18.22
N HIS A 102 -16.24 -5.08 18.58
CA HIS A 102 -15.79 -5.06 19.99
C HIS A 102 -16.33 -3.87 20.80
N SER A 103 -16.52 -2.70 20.19
CA SER A 103 -17.04 -1.50 20.89
C SER A 103 -18.51 -1.59 21.30
N THR A 104 -19.28 -2.52 20.72
CA THR A 104 -20.69 -2.77 21.08
C THR A 104 -20.87 -3.90 22.09
N VAL A 105 -19.78 -4.57 22.47
CA VAL A 105 -19.78 -5.72 23.39
C VAL A 105 -19.44 -5.31 24.84
N TYR A 106 -19.22 -4.02 25.09
CA TYR A 106 -19.07 -3.41 26.43
C TYR A 106 -20.02 -2.24 26.62
#